data_AF-A0A1Z9YD04-F1
#
_entry.id   AF-A0A1Z9YD04-F1
#
_cell.length_a   1.000
_cell.length_b   1.000
_cell.length_c   1.000
_cell.angle_alpha   90.00
_cell.angle_beta   90.00
_cell.angle_gamma   90.00
#
_symmetry.space_group_name_H-M   'P 1'
#
loop_
_entity.id
_entity.type
_entity.pdbx_description
1 polymer ?
#
loop_
_entity_poly.entity_id
_entity_poly.type
_entity_poly.pdbx_seq_one_letter_code
_entity_poly.pdbx_strand_id
1 'polypeptide(L)'
;MRILSDEMKNRFATGSTLCACWKLTSKSGEQSVLATDHDQPVEFRGETYLPGLALTSSSLRQTLSLSPEPLDLEGALSADGLSEADLRAGVWDGANVEIYHVDWAAPQHGLWMWGGYLTEISEAGQSFSVRLASKKSDLERTVGRVFARRCDAEFGDARCGVDVESAPQPRCDKRFATCRDVFSNAARFCGFPHMPGNDAVISGPGEKRDGSSREIER
;
A
#
# COMPACT_ATOMS: atom_id res chain seq x y z
N MET A 1 -9.04 -15.03 15.66
CA MET A 1 -9.89 -14.72 16.82
C MET A 1 -8.98 -14.12 17.89
N ARG A 2 -9.25 -12.90 18.37
CA ARG A 2 -8.43 -12.27 19.41
C ARG A 2 -8.90 -12.73 20.78
N ILE A 3 -7.96 -13.10 21.64
CA ILE A 3 -8.23 -13.52 23.01
C ILE A 3 -8.09 -12.28 23.90
N LEU A 4 -9.19 -11.85 24.47
CA LEU A 4 -9.23 -10.75 25.44
C LEU A 4 -9.09 -11.32 26.85
N SER A 5 -8.31 -10.67 27.71
CA SER A 5 -8.34 -10.98 29.15
C SER A 5 -9.72 -10.64 29.72
N ASP A 6 -10.10 -11.30 30.81
CA ASP A 6 -11.41 -11.06 31.45
C ASP A 6 -11.50 -9.63 32.01
N GLU A 7 -10.38 -9.08 32.47
CA GLU A 7 -10.27 -7.67 32.85
C GLU A 7 -10.60 -6.73 31.67
N MET A 8 -10.03 -6.98 30.49
CA MET A 8 -10.34 -6.17 29.30
C MET A 8 -11.80 -6.34 28.87
N LYS A 9 -12.36 -7.56 28.92
CA LYS A 9 -13.78 -7.77 28.60
C LYS A 9 -14.69 -6.95 29.51
N ASN A 10 -14.43 -6.96 30.82
CA ASN A 10 -15.26 -6.24 31.79
C ASN A 10 -15.22 -4.73 31.57
N ARG A 11 -14.04 -4.18 31.29
CA ARG A 11 -13.86 -2.74 31.07
C ARG A 11 -14.48 -2.28 29.75
N PHE A 12 -14.37 -3.09 28.69
CA PHE A 12 -14.94 -2.77 27.39
C PHE A 12 -16.45 -3.00 27.32
N ALA A 13 -17.01 -3.83 28.21
CA ALA A 13 -18.45 -4.08 28.27
C ALA A 13 -19.25 -2.86 28.75
N THR A 14 -18.68 -2.01 29.61
CA THR A 14 -19.34 -0.80 30.11
C THR A 14 -19.18 0.38 29.14
N GLY A 15 -18.07 0.45 28.40
CA GLY A 15 -17.83 1.39 27.30
C GLY A 15 -17.66 2.86 27.68
N SER A 16 -17.91 3.26 28.92
CA SER A 16 -17.89 4.67 29.37
C SER A 16 -16.50 5.30 29.40
N THR A 17 -15.45 4.49 29.37
CA THR A 17 -14.05 4.93 29.50
C THR A 17 -13.23 4.66 28.23
N LEU A 18 -13.88 4.36 27.11
CA LEU A 18 -13.20 4.09 25.84
C LEU A 18 -13.04 5.37 25.02
N CYS A 19 -11.84 5.54 24.46
CA CYS A 19 -11.53 6.54 23.45
C CYS A 19 -10.88 5.87 22.23
N ALA A 20 -10.97 6.53 21.07
CA ALA A 20 -10.20 6.18 19.90
C ALA A 20 -8.83 6.87 19.95
N CYS A 21 -7.78 6.09 19.72
CA CYS A 21 -6.41 6.54 19.54
C CYS A 21 -5.97 6.23 18.11
N TRP A 22 -5.60 7.26 17.37
CA TRP A 22 -5.25 7.24 15.95
C TRP A 22 -3.76 7.46 15.81
N LYS A 23 -3.10 6.59 15.05
CA LYS A 23 -1.71 6.74 14.67
C LYS A 23 -1.63 6.85 13.16
N LEU A 24 -1.20 8.01 12.67
CA LEU A 24 -0.87 8.24 11.28
C LEU A 24 0.65 8.21 11.12
N THR A 25 1.15 7.54 10.10
CA THR A 25 2.57 7.50 9.78
C THR A 25 2.75 7.69 8.29
N SER A 26 3.49 8.72 7.90
CA SER A 26 3.84 9.01 6.51
C SER A 26 4.40 7.78 5.79
N LYS A 27 4.28 7.74 4.46
CA LYS A 27 4.76 6.59 3.67
C LYS A 27 6.27 6.37 3.79
N SER A 28 7.06 7.43 3.97
CA SER A 28 8.50 7.34 4.22
C SER A 28 8.83 6.86 5.64
N GLY A 29 7.90 7.02 6.58
CA GLY A 29 8.09 6.72 8.00
C GLY A 29 8.74 7.86 8.79
N GLU A 30 9.04 8.99 8.17
CA GLU A 30 9.77 10.11 8.79
C GLU A 30 8.87 10.98 9.68
N GLN A 31 7.59 11.10 9.33
CA GLN A 31 6.59 11.84 10.09
C GLN A 31 5.51 10.92 10.65
N SER A 32 5.10 11.18 11.89
CA SER A 32 4.02 10.48 12.58
C SER A 32 3.17 11.44 13.40
N VAL A 33 1.85 11.21 13.40
CA VAL A 33 0.88 11.99 14.17
C VAL A 33 0.05 11.04 15.01
N LEU A 34 -0.02 11.34 16.31
CA LEU A 34 -0.69 10.55 17.33
C LEU A 34 -1.81 11.38 17.92
N ALA A 35 -3.05 10.94 17.74
CA ALA A 35 -4.21 11.72 18.14
C ALA A 35 -5.29 10.91 18.84
N THR A 36 -6.07 11.55 19.70
CA THR A 36 -7.22 10.93 20.36
C THR A 36 -8.46 11.80 20.28
N ASP A 37 -9.63 11.16 20.30
CA ASP A 37 -10.94 11.81 20.48
C ASP A 37 -11.26 12.08 21.97
N HIS A 38 -10.39 11.65 22.89
CA HIS A 38 -10.42 12.06 24.28
C HIS A 38 -10.02 13.53 24.41
N ASP A 39 -10.54 14.21 25.43
CA ASP A 39 -10.26 15.62 25.71
C ASP A 39 -8.91 15.85 26.41
N GLN A 40 -8.23 14.79 26.85
CA GLN A 40 -6.91 14.83 27.45
C GLN A 40 -5.91 13.91 26.74
N PRO A 41 -4.60 14.19 26.84
CA PRO A 41 -3.57 13.30 26.32
C PRO A 41 -3.67 11.89 26.92
N VAL A 42 -3.53 10.87 26.07
CA VAL A 42 -3.55 9.45 26.47
C VAL A 42 -2.19 8.82 26.18
N GLU A 43 -1.55 8.27 27.20
CA GLU A 43 -0.30 7.52 27.04
C GLU A 43 -0.58 6.05 26.77
N PHE A 44 -0.35 5.60 25.54
CA PHE A 44 -0.58 4.22 25.15
C PHE A 44 0.66 3.64 24.46
N ARG A 45 1.13 2.48 24.94
CA ARG A 45 2.31 1.76 24.40
C ARG A 45 3.59 2.61 24.35
N GLY A 46 3.75 3.55 25.28
CA GLY A 46 4.91 4.44 25.33
C GLY A 46 4.85 5.61 24.33
N GLU A 47 3.70 5.83 23.68
CA GLU A 47 3.43 6.98 22.83
C GLU A 47 2.33 7.84 23.45
N THR A 48 2.44 9.16 23.32
CA THR A 48 1.44 10.11 23.82
C THR A 48 0.53 10.52 22.66
N TYR A 49 -0.75 10.17 22.76
CA TYR A 49 -1.79 10.58 21.84
C TYR A 49 -2.37 11.90 22.32
N LEU A 50 -2.33 12.94 21.48
CA LEU A 50 -2.77 14.27 21.86
C LEU A 50 -4.23 14.52 21.45
N PRO A 51 -4.99 15.28 22.25
CA PRO A 51 -6.27 15.80 21.81
C PRO A 51 -6.03 16.78 20.65
N GLY A 52 -6.88 16.76 19.63
CA GLY A 52 -6.79 17.74 18.54
C GLY A 52 -7.21 17.22 17.18
N LEU A 53 -7.26 15.90 16.99
CA LEU A 53 -7.82 15.35 15.77
C LEU A 53 -9.31 15.09 15.98
N ALA A 54 -10.13 16.06 15.59
CA ALA A 54 -11.58 15.87 15.46
C ALA A 54 -11.87 15.02 14.20
N LEU A 55 -11.41 13.77 14.20
CA LEU A 55 -11.90 12.77 13.25
C LEU A 55 -13.26 12.32 13.75
N THR A 56 -14.31 12.87 13.13
CA THR A 56 -15.63 12.30 13.34
C THR A 56 -15.71 11.07 12.46
N SER A 57 -15.42 9.89 13.03
CA SER A 57 -15.47 8.66 12.26
C SER A 57 -16.89 8.44 11.76
N SER A 58 -17.08 8.44 10.44
CA SER A 58 -18.27 7.80 9.88
C SER A 58 -18.20 6.31 10.25
N SER A 59 -19.35 5.72 10.58
CA SER A 59 -19.48 4.35 11.12
C SER A 59 -18.54 3.33 10.45
N LEU A 60 -17.57 2.81 11.22
CA LEU A 60 -16.71 1.71 10.78
C LEU A 60 -17.52 0.41 10.69
N ARG A 61 -17.83 -0.03 9.45
CA ARG A 61 -18.42 -1.36 9.22
C ARG A 61 -17.32 -2.37 8.95
N GLN A 62 -17.32 -3.46 9.72
CA GLN A 62 -16.45 -4.62 9.43
C GLN A 62 -17.29 -5.73 8.84
N THR A 63 -17.00 -6.11 7.60
CA THR A 63 -17.56 -7.31 6.99
C THR A 63 -16.50 -8.41 6.88
N LEU A 64 -16.99 -9.66 6.83
CA LEU A 64 -16.16 -10.85 6.57
C LEU A 64 -15.77 -10.99 5.08
N SER A 65 -16.22 -10.07 4.22
CA SER A 65 -15.87 -10.06 2.80
C SER A 65 -14.40 -9.66 2.59
N LEU A 66 -13.83 -10.09 1.48
CA LEU A 66 -12.50 -9.65 1.02
C LEU A 66 -12.56 -8.39 0.15
N SER A 67 -13.75 -7.92 -0.21
CA SER A 67 -13.90 -6.65 -0.91
C SER A 67 -13.40 -5.49 -0.03
N PRO A 68 -12.58 -4.59 -0.57
CA PRO A 68 -12.21 -3.38 0.11
C PRO A 68 -13.45 -2.50 0.20
N GLU A 69 -13.86 -2.25 1.43
CA GLU A 69 -14.88 -1.26 1.72
C GLU A 69 -14.17 0.06 1.94
N PRO A 70 -14.45 1.11 1.12
CA PRO A 70 -13.93 2.42 1.40
C PRO A 70 -14.48 2.89 2.74
N LEU A 71 -13.58 3.31 3.61
CA LEU A 71 -13.98 4.04 4.81
C LEU A 71 -13.77 5.52 4.47
N ASP A 72 -14.88 6.20 4.19
CA ASP A 72 -14.87 7.65 4.02
C ASP A 72 -14.80 8.28 5.40
N LEU A 73 -13.76 9.05 5.67
CA LEU A 73 -13.61 9.75 6.93
C LEU A 73 -13.72 11.26 6.67
N GLU A 74 -14.72 11.88 7.28
CA GLU A 74 -14.87 13.32 7.29
C GLU A 74 -14.28 13.86 8.60
N GLY A 75 -13.32 14.78 8.50
CA GLY A 75 -12.64 15.31 9.67
C GLY A 75 -12.23 16.77 9.51
N ALA A 76 -12.23 17.49 10.61
CA ALA A 76 -11.42 18.70 10.71
C ALA A 76 -10.03 18.25 11.18
N LEU A 77 -9.06 18.23 10.26
CA LEU A 77 -7.67 17.93 10.60
C LEU A 77 -7.03 19.18 11.21
N SER A 78 -7.12 19.35 12.53
CA SER A 78 -6.33 20.36 13.26
C SER A 78 -5.51 19.71 14.36
N ALA A 79 -4.59 18.82 13.98
CA ALA A 79 -3.59 18.30 14.91
C ALA A 79 -2.24 18.96 14.63
N ASP A 80 -1.47 19.22 15.70
CA ASP A 80 -0.06 19.56 15.60
C ASP A 80 0.64 18.42 14.82
N GLY A 81 1.13 18.73 13.61
CA GLY A 81 1.81 17.79 12.73
C GLY A 81 1.06 17.38 11.44
N LEU A 82 -0.22 17.73 11.28
CA LEU A 82 -0.93 17.64 9.99
C LEU A 82 -1.17 19.04 9.45
N SER A 83 -0.14 19.69 8.94
CA SER A 83 -0.30 21.03 8.38
C SER A 83 -0.95 20.98 7.00
N GLU A 84 -1.72 22.02 6.68
CA GLU A 84 -2.30 22.20 5.35
C GLU A 84 -1.23 22.22 4.24
N ALA A 85 -0.04 22.75 4.55
CA ALA A 85 1.10 22.75 3.63
C ALA A 85 1.60 21.32 3.34
N ASP A 86 1.68 20.46 4.35
CA ASP A 86 2.12 19.06 4.19
C ASP A 86 1.09 18.23 3.41
N LEU A 87 -0.21 18.48 3.65
CA LEU A 87 -1.29 17.84 2.90
C LEU A 87 -1.23 18.21 1.42
N ARG A 88 -1.08 19.50 1.08
CA ARG A 88 -0.93 19.94 -0.32
C ARG A 88 0.36 19.46 -0.97
N ALA A 89 1.43 19.30 -0.18
CA ALA A 89 2.69 18.76 -0.65
C ALA A 89 2.66 17.22 -0.85
N GLY A 90 1.54 16.55 -0.51
CA GLY A 90 1.38 15.11 -0.67
C GLY A 90 2.21 14.28 0.33
N VAL A 91 2.67 14.88 1.43
CA VAL A 91 3.51 14.19 2.44
C VAL A 91 2.76 13.00 3.08
N TRP A 92 1.44 13.14 3.19
CA TRP A 92 0.56 12.16 3.79
C TRP A 92 -0.07 11.20 2.76
N ASP A 93 0.28 11.29 1.48
CA ASP A 93 -0.26 10.39 0.46
C ASP A 93 0.20 8.96 0.69
N GLY A 94 -0.76 8.04 0.86
CA GLY A 94 -0.46 6.66 1.23
C GLY A 94 0.07 6.49 2.65
N ALA A 95 -0.12 7.48 3.54
CA ALA A 95 0.24 7.35 4.94
C ALA A 95 -0.53 6.21 5.60
N ASN A 96 0.17 5.42 6.39
CA ASN A 96 -0.42 4.35 7.18
C ASN A 96 -1.27 4.93 8.29
N VAL A 97 -2.42 4.30 8.54
CA VAL A 97 -3.33 4.64 9.63
C VAL A 97 -3.58 3.40 10.46
N GLU A 98 -3.44 3.54 11.78
CA GLU A 98 -3.85 2.55 12.76
C GLU A 98 -4.83 3.17 13.76
N ILE A 99 -5.90 2.45 14.05
CA ILE A 99 -6.95 2.88 14.98
C ILE A 99 -6.94 1.90 16.15
N TYR A 100 -6.89 2.44 17.35
CA TYR A 100 -6.97 1.71 18.61
C TYR A 100 -8.18 2.19 19.40
N HIS A 101 -8.90 1.28 20.05
CA HIS A 101 -9.76 1.62 21.18
C HIS A 101 -8.96 1.43 22.44
N VAL A 102 -8.72 2.52 23.17
CA VAL A 102 -7.95 2.53 24.41
C VAL A 102 -8.90 2.93 25.53
N ASP A 103 -8.68 2.35 26.70
CA ASP A 103 -9.35 2.87 27.88
C ASP A 103 -8.53 3.98 28.52
N TRP A 104 -9.02 5.22 28.45
CA TRP A 104 -8.28 6.38 28.96
C TRP A 104 -8.08 6.34 30.49
N ALA A 105 -8.94 5.63 31.24
CA ALA A 105 -8.78 5.47 32.69
C ALA A 105 -7.75 4.39 33.07
N ALA A 106 -7.40 3.51 32.13
CA ALA A 106 -6.33 2.52 32.30
C ALA A 106 -5.64 2.25 30.94
N PRO A 107 -4.81 3.20 30.47
CA PRO A 107 -4.31 3.22 29.10
C PRO A 107 -3.55 1.98 28.66
N GLN A 108 -2.99 1.19 29.59
CA GLN A 108 -2.38 -0.10 29.28
C GLN A 108 -3.33 -1.10 28.59
N HIS A 109 -4.65 -0.89 28.72
CA HIS A 109 -5.66 -1.71 28.08
C HIS A 109 -6.16 -1.05 26.79
N GLY A 110 -5.64 -1.51 25.65
CA GLY A 110 -6.08 -1.06 24.34
C GLY A 110 -6.20 -2.20 23.35
N LEU A 111 -7.11 -2.04 22.40
CA LEU A 111 -7.36 -2.95 21.29
C LEU A 111 -7.11 -2.25 19.98
N TRP A 112 -6.26 -2.83 19.14
CA TRP A 112 -6.21 -2.45 17.74
C TRP A 112 -7.59 -2.71 17.12
N MET A 113 -8.15 -1.78 16.38
CA MET A 113 -9.47 -1.94 15.76
C MET A 113 -9.35 -2.16 14.26
N TRP A 114 -8.51 -1.36 13.62
CA TRP A 114 -8.38 -1.34 12.18
C TRP A 114 -7.04 -0.72 11.76
N GLY A 115 -6.59 -1.05 10.55
CA GLY A 115 -5.46 -0.38 9.93
C GLY A 115 -5.52 -0.42 8.41
N GLY A 116 -4.94 0.59 7.79
CA GLY A 116 -4.98 0.84 6.35
C GLY A 116 -4.14 2.04 5.98
N TYR A 117 -4.51 2.75 4.91
CA TYR A 117 -3.76 3.91 4.44
C TYR A 117 -4.66 4.98 3.79
N LEU A 118 -4.20 6.23 3.81
CA LEU A 118 -4.86 7.34 3.11
C LEU A 118 -4.74 7.14 1.59
N THR A 119 -5.85 7.25 0.86
CA THR A 119 -5.87 7.13 -0.60
C THR A 119 -6.15 8.43 -1.33
N GLU A 120 -6.97 9.29 -0.74
CA GLU A 120 -7.39 10.53 -1.37
C GLU A 120 -7.66 11.56 -0.28
N ILE A 121 -7.12 12.75 -0.44
CA ILE A 121 -7.31 13.90 0.46
C ILE A 121 -7.94 15.00 -0.39
N SER A 122 -9.14 15.42 -0.01
CA SER A 122 -9.92 16.43 -0.73
C SER A 122 -10.16 17.64 0.17
N GLU A 123 -9.88 18.84 -0.35
CA GLU A 123 -10.18 20.09 0.36
C GLU A 123 -11.68 20.42 0.23
N ALA A 124 -12.35 20.68 1.35
CA ALA A 124 -13.75 21.06 1.43
C ALA A 124 -13.90 22.36 2.22
N GLY A 125 -13.44 23.49 1.64
CA GLY A 125 -13.52 24.80 2.29
C GLY A 125 -12.54 24.92 3.46
N GLN A 126 -13.04 24.86 4.70
CA GLN A 126 -12.22 24.92 5.93
C GLN A 126 -11.92 23.54 6.54
N SER A 127 -12.42 22.45 5.91
CA SER A 127 -12.19 21.08 6.35
C SER A 127 -11.57 20.23 5.23
N PHE A 128 -11.06 19.06 5.60
CA PHE A 128 -10.52 18.08 4.66
C PHE A 128 -11.33 16.80 4.76
N SER A 129 -11.65 16.20 3.63
CA SER A 129 -12.18 14.84 3.58
C SER A 129 -11.03 13.91 3.22
N VAL A 130 -10.91 12.80 3.94
CA VAL A 130 -9.89 11.80 3.61
C VAL A 130 -10.52 10.44 3.43
N ARG A 131 -10.19 9.80 2.31
CA ARG A 131 -10.58 8.41 2.05
C ARG A 131 -9.50 7.47 2.55
N LEU A 132 -9.94 6.44 3.24
CA LEU A 132 -9.10 5.36 3.73
C LEU A 132 -9.34 4.08 2.92
N ALA A 133 -8.25 3.44 2.53
CA ALA A 133 -8.25 2.07 2.05
C ALA A 133 -7.81 1.11 3.16
N SER A 134 -8.48 -0.03 3.27
CA SER A 134 -8.03 -1.11 4.16
C SER A 134 -6.92 -1.93 3.52
N LYS A 135 -6.21 -2.73 4.34
CA LYS A 135 -5.25 -3.71 3.82
C LYS A 135 -5.87 -4.74 2.85
N LYS A 136 -7.20 -4.89 2.81
CA LYS A 136 -7.87 -5.74 1.81
C LYS A 136 -7.76 -5.17 0.40
N SER A 137 -7.58 -3.86 0.25
CA SER A 137 -7.35 -3.22 -1.06
C SER A 137 -6.09 -3.74 -1.74
N ASP A 138 -5.08 -4.18 -0.98
CA ASP A 138 -3.90 -4.83 -1.56
C ASP A 138 -4.21 -6.18 -2.21
N LEU A 139 -5.28 -6.86 -1.79
CA LEU A 139 -5.68 -8.16 -2.35
C LEU A 139 -6.39 -8.04 -3.69
N GLU A 140 -6.94 -6.87 -4.03
CA GLU A 140 -7.53 -6.61 -5.34
C GLU A 140 -6.49 -6.28 -6.41
N ARG A 141 -5.23 -6.10 -6.01
CA ARG A 141 -4.14 -5.88 -6.96
C ARG A 141 -4.02 -7.12 -7.84
N THR A 142 -4.03 -6.91 -9.15
CA THR A 142 -3.72 -7.99 -10.09
C THR A 142 -2.25 -8.37 -9.91
N VAL A 143 -2.00 -9.45 -9.17
CA VAL A 143 -0.67 -10.01 -8.98
C VAL A 143 -0.45 -11.09 -10.02
N GLY A 144 0.48 -10.84 -10.93
CA GLY A 144 0.81 -11.79 -11.98
C GLY A 144 1.84 -11.23 -12.93
N ARG A 145 2.47 -12.13 -13.68
CA ARG A 145 3.38 -11.77 -14.76
C ARG A 145 2.64 -11.84 -16.07
N VAL A 146 2.97 -10.92 -16.97
CA VAL A 146 2.50 -10.99 -18.35
C VAL A 146 3.52 -11.82 -19.13
N PHE A 147 3.06 -12.91 -19.75
CA PHE A 147 3.88 -13.64 -20.72
C PHE A 147 4.01 -12.80 -21.99
N ALA A 148 5.13 -12.09 -22.11
CA ALA A 148 5.43 -11.24 -23.26
C ALA A 148 6.87 -11.47 -23.75
N ARG A 149 7.13 -11.13 -25.03
CA ARG A 149 8.48 -11.20 -25.60
C ARG A 149 9.47 -10.21 -24.98
N ARG A 150 8.97 -9.13 -24.39
CA ARG A 150 9.80 -8.12 -23.71
C ARG A 150 10.02 -8.51 -22.25
N CYS A 151 11.12 -8.07 -21.67
CA CYS A 151 11.42 -8.21 -20.25
C CYS A 151 10.36 -7.48 -19.41
N ASP A 152 9.84 -8.11 -18.36
CA ASP A 152 8.91 -7.48 -17.41
C ASP A 152 9.60 -6.94 -16.14
N ALA A 153 10.92 -7.05 -16.05
CA ALA A 153 11.72 -6.48 -14.97
C ALA A 153 11.85 -4.95 -15.10
N GLU A 154 11.96 -4.27 -13.96
CA GLU A 154 12.45 -2.90 -13.91
C GLU A 154 13.97 -2.90 -14.04
N PHE A 155 14.51 -1.91 -14.75
CA PHE A 155 15.95 -1.85 -15.00
C PHE A 155 16.68 -1.59 -13.68
N GLY A 156 17.51 -2.55 -13.26
CA GLY A 156 18.21 -2.51 -11.98
C GLY A 156 17.45 -3.08 -10.79
N ASP A 157 16.22 -3.58 -10.96
CA ASP A 157 15.53 -4.28 -9.88
C ASP A 157 16.22 -5.61 -9.54
N ALA A 158 15.81 -6.25 -8.44
CA ALA A 158 16.38 -7.52 -8.00
C ALA A 158 16.26 -8.65 -9.05
N ARG A 159 15.24 -8.61 -9.91
CA ARG A 159 15.03 -9.60 -10.98
C ARG A 159 15.98 -9.36 -12.15
N CYS A 160 16.20 -8.10 -12.51
CA CYS A 160 17.15 -7.66 -13.53
C CYS A 160 18.59 -7.89 -13.08
N GLY A 161 18.97 -7.38 -11.90
CA GLY A 161 20.30 -7.52 -11.32
C GLY A 161 21.42 -6.74 -12.03
N VAL A 162 21.10 -5.89 -13.00
CA VAL A 162 22.08 -4.97 -13.60
C VAL A 162 22.33 -3.83 -12.63
N ASP A 163 23.58 -3.55 -12.33
CA ASP A 163 23.94 -2.31 -11.66
C ASP A 163 23.81 -1.15 -12.66
N VAL A 164 22.88 -0.23 -12.38
CA VAL A 164 22.52 0.87 -13.28
C VAL A 164 23.63 1.91 -13.37
N GLU A 165 24.43 2.08 -12.32
CA GLU A 165 25.51 3.07 -12.29
C GLU A 165 26.69 2.65 -13.18
N SER A 166 26.98 1.35 -13.23
CA SER A 166 28.05 0.78 -14.07
C SER A 166 27.56 0.23 -15.41
N ALA A 167 26.28 0.42 -15.72
CA ALA A 167 25.68 -0.10 -16.95
C ALA A 167 26.26 0.56 -18.22
N PRO A 168 26.43 -0.19 -19.33
CA PRO A 168 26.94 0.37 -20.60
C PRO A 168 26.05 1.47 -21.21
N GLN A 169 24.78 1.54 -20.81
CA GLN A 169 23.85 2.59 -21.21
C GLN A 169 22.80 2.85 -20.13
N PRO A 170 22.26 4.07 -20.01
CA PRO A 170 21.37 4.46 -18.93
C PRO A 170 19.92 3.97 -19.08
N ARG A 171 19.60 3.28 -20.18
CA ARG A 171 18.23 2.85 -20.50
C ARG A 171 18.20 1.42 -21.02
N CYS A 172 17.17 0.68 -20.63
CA CYS A 172 16.88 -0.66 -21.14
C CYS A 172 15.61 -0.62 -22.01
N ASP A 173 15.69 -1.10 -23.25
CA ASP A 173 14.57 -1.21 -24.19
C ASP A 173 13.71 -2.47 -23.98
N LYS A 174 14.10 -3.30 -22.99
CA LYS A 174 13.46 -4.55 -22.58
C LYS A 174 13.46 -5.65 -23.65
N ARG A 175 14.32 -5.57 -24.68
CA ARG A 175 14.49 -6.63 -25.70
C ARG A 175 15.55 -7.64 -25.28
N PHE A 176 15.38 -8.90 -25.69
CA PHE A 176 16.33 -9.97 -25.38
C PHE A 176 17.70 -9.73 -26.01
N ALA A 177 17.74 -9.31 -27.28
CA ALA A 177 18.99 -8.95 -27.97
C ALA A 177 19.79 -7.91 -27.17
N THR A 178 19.17 -6.80 -26.76
CA THR A 178 19.83 -5.78 -25.94
C THR A 178 20.29 -6.33 -24.58
N CYS A 179 19.44 -7.13 -23.92
CA CYS A 179 19.79 -7.76 -22.63
C CYS A 179 21.02 -8.68 -22.76
N ARG A 180 21.12 -9.44 -23.86
CA ARG A 180 22.23 -10.35 -24.15
C ARG A 180 23.48 -9.60 -24.60
N ASP A 181 23.34 -8.72 -25.59
CA ASP A 181 24.46 -8.18 -26.35
C ASP A 181 25.05 -6.92 -25.70
N VAL A 182 24.22 -6.09 -25.06
CA VAL A 182 24.67 -4.87 -24.38
C VAL A 182 24.97 -5.15 -22.92
N PHE A 183 24.06 -5.81 -22.20
CA PHE A 183 24.18 -6.00 -20.75
C PHE A 183 24.79 -7.36 -20.34
N SER A 184 25.03 -8.27 -21.28
CA SER A 184 25.52 -9.63 -20.98
C SER A 184 24.67 -10.37 -19.93
N ASN A 185 23.37 -10.08 -19.88
CA ASN A 185 22.46 -10.48 -18.80
C ASN A 185 21.30 -11.37 -19.28
N ALA A 186 21.54 -12.18 -20.32
CA ALA A 186 20.53 -13.07 -20.90
C ALA A 186 19.94 -14.06 -19.86
N ALA A 187 20.75 -14.52 -18.90
CA ALA A 187 20.33 -15.46 -17.87
C ALA A 187 19.27 -14.90 -16.91
N ARG A 188 19.21 -13.57 -16.72
CA ARG A 188 18.21 -12.89 -15.90
C ARG A 188 17.12 -12.20 -16.74
N PHE A 189 17.01 -12.52 -18.03
CA PHE A 189 15.96 -11.98 -18.86
C PHE A 189 14.60 -12.48 -18.38
N CYS A 190 13.79 -11.56 -17.87
CA CYS A 190 12.47 -11.86 -17.32
C CYS A 190 11.36 -11.77 -18.39
N GLY A 191 11.64 -12.15 -19.63
CA GLY A 191 10.65 -12.21 -20.70
C GLY A 191 10.66 -13.56 -21.41
N PHE A 192 9.85 -13.70 -22.44
CA PHE A 192 9.68 -14.92 -23.23
C PHE A 192 10.07 -14.68 -24.69
N PRO A 193 11.37 -14.63 -25.01
CA PRO A 193 11.87 -14.16 -26.31
C PRO A 193 11.33 -14.95 -27.50
N HIS A 194 11.18 -16.27 -27.31
CA HIS A 194 10.77 -17.19 -28.37
C HIS A 194 9.27 -17.49 -28.38
N MET A 195 8.47 -16.72 -27.62
CA MET A 195 7.02 -16.91 -27.55
C MET A 195 6.39 -16.69 -28.93
N PRO A 196 5.74 -17.72 -29.52
CA PRO A 196 5.03 -17.58 -30.78
C PRO A 196 3.91 -16.55 -30.66
N GLY A 197 3.72 -15.74 -31.71
CA GLY A 197 2.58 -14.83 -31.80
C GLY A 197 1.27 -15.57 -32.10
N ASN A 198 0.15 -14.88 -31.97
CA ASN A 198 -1.18 -15.44 -32.22
C ASN A 198 -1.32 -16.02 -33.64
N ASP A 199 -0.70 -15.36 -34.64
CA ASP A 199 -0.69 -15.82 -36.04
C ASP A 199 -0.04 -17.20 -36.18
N ALA A 200 1.01 -17.47 -35.40
CA ALA A 200 1.71 -18.76 -35.41
C ALA A 200 0.91 -19.88 -34.71
N VAL A 201 -0.07 -19.53 -33.87
CA VAL A 201 -0.97 -20.47 -33.19
C VAL A 201 -2.17 -20.81 -34.07
N ILE A 202 -2.69 -19.84 -34.81
CA ILE A 202 -3.87 -20.00 -35.67
C ILE A 202 -3.48 -20.56 -37.06
N SER A 203 -2.24 -20.38 -37.48
CA SER A 203 -1.77 -20.86 -38.78
C SER A 203 -1.74 -22.39 -38.88
N GLY A 204 -2.16 -22.89 -40.05
CA GLY A 204 -1.96 -24.28 -40.44
C GLY A 204 -0.48 -24.59 -40.74
N PRO A 205 -0.14 -25.88 -40.93
CA PRO A 205 1.24 -26.29 -41.18
C PRO A 205 1.75 -25.73 -42.52
N GLY A 206 2.77 -24.87 -42.46
CA GLY A 206 3.46 -24.33 -43.64
C GLY A 206 4.28 -25.37 -44.42
N GLU A 207 4.93 -24.92 -45.49
CA GLU A 207 5.75 -25.77 -46.38
C GLU A 207 7.05 -26.25 -45.71
N LYS A 208 7.71 -25.39 -44.92
CA LYS A 208 8.97 -25.71 -44.23
C LYS A 208 8.70 -26.44 -42.90
N ARG A 209 9.18 -27.68 -42.78
CA ARG A 209 8.93 -28.60 -41.63
C ARG A 209 10.20 -29.33 -41.19
N ASP A 210 11.28 -28.58 -41.00
CA ASP A 210 12.61 -29.10 -40.70
C ASP A 210 13.02 -28.98 -39.21
N GLY A 211 12.13 -28.43 -38.37
CA GLY A 211 12.42 -28.21 -36.95
C GLY A 211 13.35 -27.02 -36.66
N SER A 212 13.63 -26.17 -37.65
CA SER A 212 14.49 -24.99 -37.48
C SER A 212 13.80 -23.87 -36.68
N SER A 213 14.62 -22.93 -36.17
CA SER A 213 14.13 -21.71 -35.51
C SER A 213 13.20 -20.91 -36.43
N ARG A 214 12.15 -20.33 -35.84
CA ARG A 214 11.17 -19.50 -36.56
C ARG A 214 11.57 -18.02 -36.68
N GLU A 215 12.79 -17.66 -36.30
CA GLU A 215 13.34 -16.29 -36.37
C GLU A 215 12.44 -15.21 -35.75
N ILE A 216 11.73 -15.54 -34.66
CA ILE A 216 10.75 -14.65 -33.98
C ILE A 216 11.38 -13.35 -33.43
N GLU A 217 12.71 -13.30 -33.31
CA GLU A 217 13.47 -12.21 -32.69
C GLU A 217 14.10 -11.20 -33.68
N ARG A 218 13.71 -11.18 -34.96
CA ARG A 218 14.14 -10.11 -35.89
C ARG A 218 13.33 -8.82 -35.74
#